data_AF-L8WDJ1-F1
#
_entry.id   AF-L8WDJ1-F1
#
_cell.length_a   1.000
_cell.length_b   1.000
_cell.length_c   1.000
_cell.angle_alpha   90.00
_cell.angle_beta   90.00
_cell.angle_gamma   90.00
#
_symmetry.space_group_name_H-M   'P 1'
#
loop_
_entity.id
_entity.type
_entity.pdbx_description
1 polymer ?
#
loop_
_entity_poly.entity_id
_entity_poly.type
_entity_poly.pdbx_seq_one_letter_code
_entity_poly.pdbx_strand_id
1 'polypeptide(L)'
;MYFLALIPLYLAAANAQQVGTLKTEVHPSLPWQKCTKSGGCVTQSQGKVVLDANWRWVHTTSGYANCYTGQKWDASVCPDGVTCAQNCAVDGADYSGTYGITTSGNALTLKFVTKGENSNVGSRVYLMASDDTNYEMFKLKNQEFTFDVDVSNLPCGLNGALYFSEMAADGGKSKYANNKAGAKYGTGYCDAQCPRDIKFINGEVSGRKTPTQAPARETTAHAATRWTSGRPTPSPTHTPLTPAPSPARLAAPAPSAPTTATSPDATGTRTAWATRTCTDRARSWTPRRR
;
A
#
# COMPACT_ATOMS: atom_id res chain seq x y z
N MET A 1 -4.63 -64.10 -1.08
CA MET A 1 -4.32 -62.99 -2.02
C MET A 1 -4.87 -61.71 -1.41
N TYR A 2 -4.00 -60.87 -0.82
CA TYR A 2 -4.39 -59.56 -0.28
C TYR A 2 -4.29 -58.53 -1.41
N PHE A 3 -5.41 -57.94 -1.82
CA PHE A 3 -5.44 -56.84 -2.77
C PHE A 3 -5.11 -55.53 -2.02
N LEU A 4 -3.94 -54.94 -2.30
CA LEU A 4 -3.65 -53.55 -1.95
C LEU A 4 -4.49 -52.63 -2.85
N ALA A 5 -5.48 -51.96 -2.27
CA ALA A 5 -6.18 -50.86 -2.92
C ALA A 5 -5.30 -49.59 -2.85
N LEU A 6 -4.67 -49.23 -3.96
CA LEU A 6 -4.03 -47.92 -4.15
C LEU A 6 -5.11 -46.86 -4.32
N ILE A 7 -5.33 -46.05 -3.29
CA ILE A 7 -6.18 -44.85 -3.37
C ILE A 7 -5.35 -43.76 -4.07
N PRO A 8 -5.75 -43.28 -5.27
CA PRO A 8 -5.09 -42.14 -5.89
C PRO A 8 -5.40 -40.89 -5.07
N LEU A 9 -4.39 -40.36 -4.38
CA LEU A 9 -4.44 -39.06 -3.74
C LEU A 9 -4.43 -37.99 -4.84
N TYR A 10 -5.62 -37.57 -5.29
CA TYR A 10 -5.78 -36.39 -6.11
C TYR A 10 -5.37 -35.17 -5.29
N LEU A 11 -4.13 -34.70 -5.46
CA LEU A 11 -3.77 -33.34 -5.06
C LEU A 11 -4.56 -32.39 -5.95
N ALA A 12 -5.72 -31.93 -5.46
CA ALA A 12 -6.35 -30.75 -6.02
C ALA A 12 -5.34 -29.61 -5.91
N ALA A 13 -4.77 -29.19 -7.04
CA ALA A 13 -3.94 -28.00 -7.10
C ALA A 13 -4.82 -26.81 -6.68
N ALA A 14 -4.69 -26.40 -5.42
CA ALA A 14 -5.33 -25.22 -4.90
C ALA A 14 -4.70 -24.02 -5.60
N ASN A 15 -5.38 -23.58 -6.64
CA ASN A 15 -5.11 -22.32 -7.30
C ASN A 15 -5.40 -21.17 -6.31
N ALA A 16 -4.77 -20.03 -6.49
CA ALA A 16 -4.55 -18.93 -5.54
C ALA A 16 -4.64 -17.61 -6.32
N GLN A 17 -4.70 -16.41 -5.73
CA GLN A 17 -4.45 -15.14 -6.44
C GLN A 17 -3.19 -15.30 -7.29
N GLN A 18 -3.39 -15.42 -8.60
CA GLN A 18 -2.36 -15.86 -9.50
C GLN A 18 -1.55 -14.71 -10.06
N VAL A 19 -0.46 -15.07 -10.72
CA VAL A 19 0.37 -14.17 -11.50
C VAL A 19 -0.05 -14.27 -12.96
N GLY A 20 -0.43 -13.14 -13.54
CA GLY A 20 -0.69 -13.02 -14.96
C GLY A 20 0.62 -13.09 -15.74
N THR A 21 0.54 -13.44 -17.02
CA THR A 21 1.72 -13.56 -17.89
C THR A 21 1.58 -12.82 -19.21
N LEU A 22 0.49 -12.06 -19.38
CA LEU A 22 0.22 -11.35 -20.64
C LEU A 22 1.01 -10.04 -20.70
N LYS A 23 1.36 -9.45 -19.55
CA LYS A 23 2.30 -8.33 -19.45
C LYS A 23 3.47 -8.73 -18.55
N THR A 24 4.68 -8.66 -19.07
CA THR A 24 5.89 -8.85 -18.25
C THR A 24 6.00 -7.75 -17.19
N GLU A 25 6.21 -8.14 -15.94
CA GLU A 25 6.48 -7.21 -14.85
C GLU A 25 7.95 -6.78 -14.85
N VAL A 26 8.18 -5.47 -15.02
CA VAL A 26 9.51 -4.85 -14.99
C VAL A 26 9.48 -3.63 -14.07
N HIS A 27 10.02 -3.78 -12.86
CA HIS A 27 10.05 -2.71 -11.86
C HIS A 27 10.99 -1.56 -12.27
N PRO A 28 10.54 -0.29 -12.25
CA PRO A 28 11.41 0.87 -12.45
C PRO A 28 12.50 0.95 -11.37
N SER A 29 13.76 1.17 -11.78
CA SER A 29 14.88 1.31 -10.84
C SER A 29 14.78 2.61 -10.06
N LEU A 30 15.04 2.54 -8.76
CA LEU A 30 15.10 3.69 -7.86
C LEU A 30 16.21 3.46 -6.82
N PRO A 31 17.47 3.78 -7.16
CA PRO A 31 18.56 3.80 -6.20
C PRO A 31 18.30 4.77 -5.05
N TRP A 32 18.72 4.39 -3.85
CA TRP A 32 18.62 5.20 -2.64
C TRP A 32 19.92 5.09 -1.83
N GLN A 33 20.04 5.81 -0.71
CA GLN A 33 21.27 5.80 0.10
C GLN A 33 21.02 5.32 1.52
N LYS A 34 21.88 4.42 1.99
CA LYS A 34 21.93 3.97 3.38
C LYS A 34 23.14 4.55 4.07
N CYS A 35 22.92 5.35 5.10
CA CYS A 35 23.98 6.07 5.78
C CYS A 35 24.30 5.47 7.15
N THR A 36 25.57 5.49 7.54
CA THR A 36 26.05 5.13 8.87
C THR A 36 26.94 6.25 9.43
N LYS A 37 27.03 6.36 10.75
CA LYS A 37 27.86 7.40 11.40
C LYS A 37 29.33 7.33 11.00
N SER A 38 29.88 6.13 10.83
CA SER A 38 31.29 5.91 10.53
C SER A 38 31.61 5.73 9.05
N GLY A 39 30.65 5.22 8.26
CA GLY A 39 30.88 4.83 6.86
C GLY A 39 30.29 5.78 5.82
N GLY A 40 29.72 6.93 6.23
CA GLY A 40 29.01 7.81 5.31
C GLY A 40 27.80 7.13 4.68
N CYS A 41 27.41 7.57 3.49
CA CYS A 41 26.26 7.07 2.74
C CYS A 41 26.68 6.14 1.61
N VAL A 42 26.12 4.93 1.57
CA VAL A 42 26.34 3.93 0.52
C VAL A 42 25.10 3.80 -0.34
N THR A 43 25.28 3.98 -1.65
CA THR A 43 24.20 3.81 -2.64
C THR A 43 23.73 2.36 -2.71
N GLN A 44 22.44 2.17 -2.51
CA GLN A 44 21.70 0.93 -2.73
C GLN A 44 21.20 0.93 -4.19
N SER A 45 22.07 0.56 -5.12
CA SER A 45 21.83 0.67 -6.57
C SER A 45 20.74 -0.25 -7.11
N GLN A 46 20.43 -1.32 -6.38
CA GLN A 46 19.44 -2.33 -6.77
C GLN A 46 18.01 -2.00 -6.31
N GLY A 47 17.79 -0.84 -5.70
CA GLY A 47 16.45 -0.39 -5.33
C GLY A 47 15.55 -0.25 -6.56
N LYS A 48 14.29 -0.63 -6.40
CA LYS A 48 13.25 -0.51 -7.44
C LYS A 48 11.91 -0.17 -6.82
N VAL A 49 10.94 0.24 -7.63
CA VAL A 49 9.55 0.44 -7.19
C VAL A 49 8.60 -0.54 -7.83
N VAL A 50 7.58 -0.96 -7.08
CA VAL A 50 6.51 -1.83 -7.57
C VAL A 50 5.15 -1.16 -7.38
N LEU A 51 4.30 -1.27 -8.39
CA LEU A 51 2.91 -0.80 -8.35
C LEU A 51 2.04 -1.70 -7.47
N ASP A 52 1.22 -1.08 -6.63
CA ASP A 52 0.20 -1.74 -5.83
C ASP A 52 -0.80 -2.56 -6.66
N ALA A 53 -1.16 -3.74 -6.15
CA ALA A 53 -2.03 -4.70 -6.84
C ALA A 53 -3.42 -4.13 -7.19
N ASN A 54 -3.91 -3.11 -6.50
CA ASN A 54 -5.23 -2.53 -6.74
C ASN A 54 -5.30 -1.80 -8.09
N TRP A 55 -4.19 -1.29 -8.60
CA TRP A 55 -4.14 -0.63 -9.91
C TRP A 55 -3.99 -1.58 -11.08
N ARG A 56 -3.54 -2.81 -10.82
CA ARG A 56 -3.20 -3.76 -11.86
C ARG A 56 -4.43 -4.33 -12.54
N TRP A 57 -4.23 -4.77 -13.78
CA TRP A 57 -5.21 -5.54 -14.50
C TRP A 57 -5.43 -6.90 -13.82
N VAL A 58 -6.71 -7.26 -13.67
CA VAL A 58 -7.13 -8.52 -13.07
C VAL A 58 -7.99 -9.28 -14.07
N HIS A 59 -7.47 -10.41 -14.56
CA HIS A 59 -8.10 -11.21 -15.61
C HIS A 59 -8.06 -12.70 -15.25
N THR A 60 -8.77 -13.52 -16.02
CA THR A 60 -8.78 -14.97 -15.83
C THR A 60 -7.39 -15.56 -16.04
N THR A 61 -7.04 -16.59 -15.27
CA THR A 61 -5.74 -17.27 -15.36
C THR A 61 -5.48 -17.92 -16.72
N SER A 62 -6.53 -18.21 -17.48
CA SER A 62 -6.49 -18.89 -18.77
C SER A 62 -6.68 -17.97 -19.99
N GLY A 63 -6.89 -16.66 -19.81
CA GLY A 63 -7.16 -15.76 -20.94
C GLY A 63 -7.26 -14.30 -20.59
N TYR A 64 -7.93 -13.53 -21.46
CA TYR A 64 -8.03 -12.07 -21.40
C TYR A 64 -9.34 -11.57 -20.76
N ALA A 65 -10.19 -12.47 -20.30
CA ALA A 65 -11.48 -12.10 -19.73
C ALA A 65 -11.26 -11.39 -18.38
N ASN A 66 -11.82 -10.19 -18.22
CA ASN A 66 -11.65 -9.42 -16.99
C ASN A 66 -12.37 -10.10 -15.82
N CYS A 67 -11.65 -10.28 -14.72
CA CYS A 67 -12.29 -10.63 -13.45
C CYS A 67 -12.88 -9.40 -12.76
N TYR A 68 -12.30 -8.23 -13.02
CA TYR A 68 -12.72 -6.96 -12.43
C TYR A 68 -12.79 -5.87 -13.50
N THR A 69 -13.90 -5.15 -13.59
CA THR A 69 -14.07 -4.03 -14.54
C THR A 69 -14.85 -2.90 -13.88
N GLY A 70 -14.37 -1.66 -14.05
CA GLY A 70 -14.88 -0.52 -13.32
C GLY A 70 -14.71 -0.77 -11.82
N GLN A 71 -15.82 -0.98 -11.11
CA GLN A 71 -15.83 -1.30 -9.68
C GLN A 71 -16.52 -2.64 -9.37
N LYS A 72 -16.64 -3.53 -10.36
CA LYS A 72 -17.40 -4.78 -10.25
C LYS A 72 -16.57 -5.99 -10.63
N TRP A 73 -16.73 -7.04 -9.84
CA TRP A 73 -16.19 -8.37 -10.14
C TRP A 73 -17.17 -9.15 -11.04
N ASP A 74 -16.68 -9.91 -12.00
CA ASP A 74 -17.49 -10.82 -12.81
C ASP A 74 -17.99 -12.00 -11.95
N ALA A 75 -19.30 -12.11 -11.75
CA ALA A 75 -19.88 -13.14 -10.90
C ALA A 75 -19.75 -14.57 -11.47
N SER A 76 -19.57 -14.73 -12.79
CA SER A 76 -19.37 -16.05 -13.42
C SER A 76 -17.99 -16.64 -13.10
N VAL A 77 -16.98 -15.78 -12.98
CA VAL A 77 -15.59 -16.16 -12.64
C VAL A 77 -15.36 -16.14 -11.14
N CYS A 78 -16.03 -15.23 -10.43
CA CYS A 78 -15.80 -14.91 -9.02
C CYS A 78 -17.03 -15.17 -8.13
N PRO A 79 -17.56 -16.39 -8.00
CA PRO A 79 -18.76 -16.63 -7.17
C PRO A 79 -18.53 -16.25 -5.69
N ASP A 80 -17.34 -16.53 -5.17
CA ASP A 80 -16.89 -16.17 -3.82
C ASP A 80 -15.44 -15.66 -3.82
N GLY A 81 -15.00 -15.13 -2.68
CA GLY A 81 -13.67 -14.50 -2.54
C GLY A 81 -12.50 -15.47 -2.74
N VAL A 82 -12.66 -16.74 -2.34
CA VAL A 82 -11.63 -17.76 -2.50
C VAL A 82 -11.53 -18.14 -3.96
N THR A 83 -12.62 -18.65 -4.54
CA THR A 83 -12.65 -19.09 -5.95
C THR A 83 -12.24 -17.98 -6.91
N CYS A 84 -12.64 -16.74 -6.64
CA CYS A 84 -12.20 -15.59 -7.44
C CYS A 84 -10.69 -15.42 -7.42
N ALA A 85 -10.05 -15.50 -6.24
CA ALA A 85 -8.59 -15.44 -6.19
C ALA A 85 -7.96 -16.57 -6.99
N GLN A 86 -8.51 -17.79 -6.94
CA GLN A 86 -7.96 -18.94 -7.68
C GLN A 86 -8.07 -18.80 -9.21
N ASN A 87 -9.17 -18.21 -9.68
CA ASN A 87 -9.49 -18.08 -11.10
C ASN A 87 -8.90 -16.82 -11.74
N CYS A 88 -8.42 -15.87 -10.92
CA CYS A 88 -7.98 -14.57 -11.37
C CYS A 88 -6.50 -14.33 -11.10
N ALA A 89 -5.87 -13.63 -12.03
CA ALA A 89 -4.47 -13.32 -12.02
C ALA A 89 -4.27 -11.80 -12.02
N VAL A 90 -3.27 -11.35 -11.27
CA VAL A 90 -2.77 -9.98 -11.31
C VAL A 90 -1.61 -9.93 -12.30
N ASP A 91 -1.70 -9.09 -13.33
CA ASP A 91 -0.70 -9.03 -14.40
C ASP A 91 0.37 -7.94 -14.18
N GLY A 92 1.38 -7.93 -15.04
CA GLY A 92 2.41 -6.90 -15.07
C GLY A 92 1.87 -5.51 -15.41
N ALA A 93 2.72 -4.51 -15.22
CA ALA A 93 2.34 -3.10 -15.37
C ALA A 93 3.15 -2.40 -16.48
N ASP A 94 2.46 -1.59 -17.29
CA ASP A 94 3.09 -0.53 -18.08
C ASP A 94 3.22 0.73 -17.22
N TYR A 95 4.31 0.82 -16.46
CA TYR A 95 4.53 1.88 -15.48
C TYR A 95 4.39 3.28 -16.07
N SER A 96 5.08 3.57 -17.18
CA SER A 96 5.10 4.92 -17.75
C SER A 96 3.87 5.19 -18.61
N GLY A 97 3.48 4.25 -19.47
CA GLY A 97 2.43 4.42 -20.46
C GLY A 97 1.03 4.42 -19.85
N THR A 98 0.75 3.48 -18.94
CA THR A 98 -0.58 3.35 -18.32
C THR A 98 -0.67 4.13 -17.02
N TYR A 99 0.36 4.07 -16.17
CA TYR A 99 0.27 4.59 -14.80
C TYR A 99 1.00 5.92 -14.60
N GLY A 100 1.78 6.40 -15.58
CA GLY A 100 2.53 7.65 -15.47
C GLY A 100 3.59 7.65 -14.36
N ILE A 101 4.16 6.48 -14.09
CA ILE A 101 5.22 6.24 -13.12
C ILE A 101 6.54 6.18 -13.88
N THR A 102 7.46 7.08 -13.54
CA THR A 102 8.79 7.13 -14.16
C THR A 102 9.86 7.35 -13.12
N THR A 103 11.05 6.80 -13.38
CA THR A 103 12.24 7.06 -12.56
C THR A 103 13.37 7.62 -13.40
N SER A 104 14.22 8.45 -12.78
CA SER A 104 15.45 8.98 -13.38
C SER A 104 16.47 9.20 -12.26
N GLY A 105 17.57 8.45 -12.28
CA GLY A 105 18.50 8.43 -11.15
C GLY A 105 17.77 7.99 -9.86
N ASN A 106 17.92 8.77 -8.79
CA ASN A 106 17.26 8.55 -7.51
C ASN A 106 15.87 9.22 -7.40
N ALA A 107 15.33 9.78 -8.49
CA ALA A 107 14.05 10.47 -8.49
C ALA A 107 12.92 9.57 -8.99
N LEU A 108 11.77 9.63 -8.31
CA LEU A 108 10.50 9.00 -8.69
C LEU A 108 9.48 10.10 -9.01
N THR A 109 8.85 10.02 -10.19
CA THR A 109 7.74 10.90 -10.59
C THR A 109 6.46 10.11 -10.76
N LEU A 110 5.38 10.57 -10.12
CA LEU A 110 4.05 9.98 -10.20
C LEU A 110 3.08 11.00 -10.80
N LYS A 111 2.56 10.74 -12.00
CA LYS A 111 1.51 11.58 -12.60
C LYS A 111 0.15 11.29 -11.97
N PHE A 112 -0.63 12.35 -11.74
CA PHE A 112 -1.98 12.19 -11.20
C PHE A 112 -2.96 11.60 -12.23
N VAL A 113 -2.91 12.03 -13.50
CA VAL A 113 -3.74 11.47 -14.58
C VAL A 113 -2.84 11.05 -15.73
N THR A 114 -3.03 9.81 -16.18
CA THR A 114 -2.37 9.28 -17.38
C THR A 114 -3.45 8.82 -18.35
N LYS A 115 -3.50 9.45 -19.52
CA LYS A 115 -4.49 9.16 -20.56
C LYS A 115 -3.90 8.12 -21.52
N GLY A 116 -4.56 6.97 -21.63
CA GLY A 116 -4.30 5.96 -22.65
C GLY A 116 -5.63 5.42 -23.18
N GLU A 117 -5.65 4.15 -23.59
CA GLU A 117 -6.90 3.44 -23.93
C GLU A 117 -7.91 3.48 -22.78
N ASN A 118 -7.41 3.39 -21.54
CA ASN A 118 -8.14 3.73 -20.33
C ASN A 118 -7.43 4.89 -19.63
N SER A 119 -8.19 5.77 -18.97
CA SER A 119 -7.61 6.84 -18.14
C SER A 119 -7.29 6.30 -16.75
N ASN A 120 -6.04 6.39 -16.34
CA ASN A 120 -5.61 6.09 -14.98
C ASN A 120 -5.63 7.35 -14.11
N VAL A 121 -6.04 7.20 -12.84
CA VAL A 121 -6.02 8.26 -11.83
C VAL A 121 -5.25 7.79 -10.60
N GLY A 122 -4.19 8.51 -10.27
CA GLY A 122 -3.31 8.23 -9.14
C GLY A 122 -2.51 6.94 -9.28
N SER A 123 -1.71 6.66 -8.26
CA SER A 123 -0.94 5.42 -8.12
C SER A 123 -0.45 5.28 -6.69
N ARG A 124 -0.20 4.04 -6.26
CA ARG A 124 0.55 3.73 -5.03
C ARG A 124 1.67 2.77 -5.37
N VAL A 125 2.88 3.06 -4.91
CA VAL A 125 4.06 2.21 -5.15
C VAL A 125 4.80 1.90 -3.86
N TYR A 126 5.53 0.79 -3.86
CA TYR A 126 6.37 0.34 -2.75
C TYR A 126 7.82 0.24 -3.19
N LEU A 127 8.75 0.51 -2.27
CA LEU A 127 10.18 0.26 -2.50
C LEU A 127 10.47 -1.23 -2.34
N MET A 128 11.12 -1.81 -3.33
CA MET A 128 11.54 -3.22 -3.38
C MET A 128 12.95 -3.39 -2.81
N ALA A 129 13.18 -4.50 -2.13
CA ALA A 129 14.50 -4.99 -1.78
C ALA A 129 15.25 -5.46 -3.03
N SER A 130 16.57 -5.68 -2.90
CA SER A 130 17.43 -6.06 -4.03
C SER A 130 17.08 -7.39 -4.68
N ASP A 131 16.36 -8.27 -3.99
CA ASP A 131 15.96 -9.59 -4.49
C ASP A 131 14.76 -9.57 -5.45
N ASP A 132 14.13 -8.40 -5.66
CA ASP A 132 12.99 -8.21 -6.57
C ASP A 132 11.72 -9.01 -6.22
N THR A 133 11.70 -9.63 -5.04
CA THR A 133 10.61 -10.50 -4.56
C THR A 133 10.05 -10.09 -3.21
N ASN A 134 10.77 -9.22 -2.49
CA ASN A 134 10.38 -8.64 -1.21
C ASN A 134 10.42 -7.10 -1.25
N TYR A 135 9.63 -6.47 -0.38
CA TYR A 135 9.72 -5.04 -0.09
C TYR A 135 10.96 -4.72 0.73
N GLU A 136 11.48 -3.51 0.56
CA GLU A 136 12.54 -2.98 1.41
C GLU A 136 11.97 -2.64 2.80
N MET A 137 12.52 -3.29 3.83
CA MET A 137 12.01 -3.17 5.20
C MET A 137 12.86 -2.21 6.03
N PHE A 138 12.27 -1.08 6.42
CA PHE A 138 12.93 -0.06 7.23
C PHE A 138 12.68 -0.25 8.74
N LYS A 139 13.76 -0.33 9.52
CA LYS A 139 13.71 -0.36 10.99
C LYS A 139 13.97 1.03 11.55
N LEU A 140 12.94 1.86 11.60
CA LEU A 140 13.06 3.31 11.84
C LEU A 140 13.43 3.73 13.26
N LYS A 141 13.32 2.85 14.26
CA LYS A 141 13.64 3.21 15.65
C LYS A 141 15.10 3.66 15.76
N ASN A 142 15.30 4.88 16.27
CA ASN A 142 16.61 5.53 16.38
C ASN A 142 17.34 5.70 15.03
N GLN A 143 16.60 5.78 13.93
CA GLN A 143 17.12 6.11 12.60
C GLN A 143 16.48 7.40 12.06
N GLU A 144 17.11 7.99 11.05
CA GLU A 144 16.59 9.12 10.31
C GLU A 144 16.20 8.67 8.89
N PHE A 145 15.12 9.24 8.37
CA PHE A 145 14.72 9.11 6.97
C PHE A 145 14.55 10.50 6.37
N THR A 146 15.24 10.75 5.27
CA THR A 146 15.22 12.02 4.54
C THR A 146 14.94 11.77 3.07
N PHE A 147 14.27 12.74 2.44
CA PHE A 147 14.00 12.73 1.00
C PHE A 147 13.74 14.16 0.54
N ASP A 148 14.04 14.42 -0.73
CA ASP A 148 13.67 15.65 -1.41
C ASP A 148 12.34 15.47 -2.13
N VAL A 149 11.56 16.55 -2.23
CA VAL A 149 10.24 16.49 -2.86
C VAL A 149 9.88 17.78 -3.56
N ASP A 150 9.34 17.65 -4.77
CA ASP A 150 8.76 18.75 -5.53
C ASP A 150 7.22 18.61 -5.52
N VAL A 151 6.55 19.58 -4.90
CA VAL A 151 5.09 19.68 -4.80
C VAL A 151 4.53 20.88 -5.58
N SER A 152 5.35 21.54 -6.39
CA SER A 152 4.99 22.75 -7.13
C SER A 152 3.75 22.54 -8.00
N ASN A 153 3.64 21.36 -8.60
CA ASN A 153 2.55 20.94 -9.49
C ASN A 153 1.39 20.22 -8.77
N LEU A 154 1.33 20.27 -7.43
CA LEU A 154 0.28 19.64 -6.65
C LEU A 154 -0.78 20.68 -6.22
N PRO A 155 -1.91 20.81 -6.95
CA PRO A 155 -2.97 21.75 -6.62
C PRO A 155 -3.77 21.33 -5.37
N CYS A 156 -4.69 22.20 -4.94
CA CYS A 156 -5.61 21.88 -3.86
C CYS A 156 -6.43 20.62 -4.16
N GLY A 157 -6.70 19.81 -3.13
CA GLY A 157 -7.50 18.59 -3.24
C GLY A 157 -6.73 17.35 -3.70
N LEU A 158 -5.45 17.48 -4.07
CA LEU A 158 -4.56 16.34 -4.29
C LEU A 158 -3.71 16.06 -3.04
N ASN A 159 -3.20 14.84 -2.94
CA ASN A 159 -2.31 14.43 -1.86
C ASN A 159 -1.10 13.66 -2.41
N GLY A 160 0.08 14.27 -2.33
CA GLY A 160 1.35 13.59 -2.52
C GLY A 160 1.79 13.02 -1.17
N ALA A 161 1.91 11.70 -1.07
CA ALA A 161 2.15 11.04 0.20
C ALA A 161 3.37 10.11 0.15
N LEU A 162 4.19 10.18 1.21
CA LEU A 162 5.23 9.21 1.52
C LEU A 162 5.01 8.75 2.96
N TYR A 163 4.90 7.45 3.17
CA TYR A 163 4.64 6.89 4.50
C TYR A 163 5.14 5.45 4.60
N PHE A 164 5.24 4.97 5.84
CA PHE A 164 5.54 3.57 6.13
C PHE A 164 4.29 2.84 6.61
N SER A 165 4.19 1.58 6.24
CA SER A 165 3.18 0.65 6.74
C SER A 165 3.83 -0.67 7.15
N GLU A 166 3.27 -1.33 8.15
CA GLU A 166 3.69 -2.65 8.63
C GLU A 166 3.18 -3.79 7.70
N MET A 167 3.50 -3.68 6.42
CA MET A 167 3.27 -4.74 5.45
C MET A 167 4.27 -5.88 5.65
N ALA A 168 3.85 -7.12 5.36
CA ALA A 168 4.78 -8.24 5.29
C ALA A 168 5.75 -8.06 4.12
N ALA A 169 7.03 -8.36 4.32
CA ALA A 169 8.07 -8.15 3.30
C ALA A 169 7.75 -8.87 1.97
N ASP A 170 7.15 -10.05 2.03
CA ASP A 170 6.76 -10.86 0.87
C ASP A 170 5.36 -10.52 0.33
N GLY A 171 4.72 -9.46 0.82
CA GLY A 171 3.36 -9.08 0.48
C GLY A 171 2.29 -10.06 0.98
N GLY A 172 2.62 -10.90 1.97
CA GLY A 172 1.73 -11.91 2.56
C GLY A 172 1.74 -13.27 1.85
N LYS A 173 2.68 -13.48 0.90
CA LYS A 173 2.77 -14.69 0.08
C LYS A 173 3.01 -15.97 0.89
N SER A 174 3.87 -15.92 1.92
CA SER A 174 4.14 -17.06 2.80
C SER A 174 2.98 -17.39 3.73
N LYS A 175 2.23 -16.37 4.16
CA LYS A 175 1.13 -16.53 5.12
C LYS A 175 -0.17 -17.00 4.47
N TYR A 176 -0.43 -16.57 3.23
CA TYR A 176 -1.67 -16.83 2.54
C TYR A 176 -1.41 -17.70 1.33
N ALA A 177 -1.74 -18.99 1.42
CA ALA A 177 -1.52 -19.97 0.36
C ALA A 177 -2.13 -19.52 -0.98
N ASN A 178 -3.23 -18.77 -0.90
CA ASN A 178 -3.92 -18.17 -2.02
C ASN A 178 -3.32 -16.85 -2.50
N ASN A 179 -2.07 -16.50 -2.16
CA ASN A 179 -1.37 -15.35 -2.74
C ASN A 179 -0.09 -15.83 -3.42
N LYS A 180 -0.08 -15.99 -4.75
CA LYS A 180 1.14 -16.32 -5.51
C LYS A 180 1.87 -15.09 -6.02
N ALA A 181 1.15 -13.99 -6.15
CA ALA A 181 1.62 -12.70 -6.61
C ALA A 181 2.69 -12.10 -5.67
N GLY A 182 2.36 -11.91 -4.40
CA GLY A 182 3.29 -11.39 -3.39
C GLY A 182 3.78 -9.96 -3.67
N ALA A 183 4.87 -9.57 -2.98
CA ALA A 183 5.44 -8.23 -3.08
C ALA A 183 5.86 -7.86 -4.51
N LYS A 184 6.30 -8.82 -5.32
CA LYS A 184 6.61 -8.64 -6.76
C LYS A 184 5.45 -8.05 -7.57
N TYR A 185 4.21 -8.18 -7.10
CA TYR A 185 3.03 -7.62 -7.76
C TYR A 185 2.27 -6.66 -6.84
N GLY A 186 2.92 -6.14 -5.79
CA GLY A 186 2.36 -5.10 -4.94
C GLY A 186 1.20 -5.56 -4.03
N THR A 187 1.17 -6.83 -3.61
CA THR A 187 0.11 -7.33 -2.71
C THR A 187 0.36 -7.02 -1.23
N GLY A 188 -0.68 -7.19 -0.41
CA GLY A 188 -0.55 -7.17 1.04
C GLY A 188 -0.62 -5.78 1.66
N TYR A 189 -1.12 -4.79 0.92
CA TYR A 189 -1.32 -3.45 1.46
C TYR A 189 -2.21 -3.45 2.70
N CYS A 190 -1.83 -2.62 3.65
CA CYS A 190 -2.56 -2.34 4.88
C CYS A 190 -2.18 -0.93 5.34
N ASP A 191 -3.05 -0.26 6.08
CA ASP A 191 -2.70 0.96 6.82
C ASP A 191 -3.66 1.17 8.00
N ALA A 192 -3.50 2.29 8.71
CA ALA A 192 -4.31 2.63 9.88
C ALA A 192 -5.74 3.12 9.55
N GLN A 193 -6.12 3.21 8.27
CA GLN A 193 -7.47 3.54 7.82
C GLN A 193 -8.32 2.29 7.58
N CYS A 194 -7.72 1.09 7.61
CA CYS A 194 -8.41 -0.17 7.40
C CYS A 194 -9.19 -0.18 6.06
N PRO A 195 -8.48 0.07 4.93
CA PRO A 195 -9.11 0.29 3.64
C PRO A 195 -9.92 -0.93 3.21
N ARG A 196 -11.10 -0.65 2.68
CA ARG A 196 -12.05 -1.67 2.16
C ARG A 196 -12.11 -1.71 0.64
N ASP A 197 -11.45 -0.77 -0.01
CA ASP A 197 -11.31 -0.65 -1.46
C ASP A 197 -10.20 -1.55 -2.03
N ILE A 198 -9.47 -2.28 -1.18
CA ILE A 198 -8.41 -3.21 -1.59
C ILE A 198 -9.03 -4.45 -2.21
N LYS A 199 -8.75 -4.70 -3.50
CA LYS A 199 -9.27 -5.85 -4.26
C LYS A 199 -8.93 -7.21 -3.64
N PHE A 200 -7.68 -7.38 -3.17
CA PHE A 200 -7.19 -8.65 -2.63
C PHE A 200 -6.68 -8.49 -1.19
N ILE A 201 -7.26 -9.25 -0.26
CA ILE A 201 -6.91 -9.26 1.16
C ILE A 201 -6.73 -10.71 1.61
N ASN A 202 -5.59 -11.03 2.23
CA ASN A 202 -5.28 -12.36 2.76
C ASN A 202 -5.36 -13.49 1.72
N GLY A 203 -5.04 -13.20 0.45
CA GLY A 203 -5.13 -14.17 -0.65
C GLY A 203 -6.56 -14.44 -1.15
N GLU A 204 -7.51 -13.59 -0.79
CA GLU A 204 -8.90 -13.68 -1.24
C GLU A 204 -9.36 -12.34 -1.80
N VAL A 205 -10.39 -12.36 -2.63
CA VAL A 205 -11.03 -11.13 -3.10
C VAL A 205 -11.91 -10.50 -2.00
N SER A 206 -11.72 -9.20 -1.77
CA SER A 206 -12.46 -8.42 -0.78
C SER A 206 -13.91 -8.15 -1.21
N GLY A 207 -14.79 -7.99 -0.22
CA GLY A 207 -16.19 -7.58 -0.44
C GLY A 207 -17.14 -8.67 -0.96
N ARG A 208 -16.67 -9.90 -1.20
CA ARG A 208 -17.51 -11.06 -1.51
C ARG A 208 -17.66 -11.98 -0.29
N LYS A 209 -18.79 -12.68 -0.20
CA LYS A 209 -19.04 -13.68 0.85
C LYS A 209 -17.94 -14.76 0.76
N THR A 210 -17.37 -15.14 1.88
CA THR A 210 -16.58 -16.38 1.97
C THR A 210 -17.54 -17.58 1.95
N PRO A 211 -17.06 -18.79 1.56
CA PRO A 211 -17.85 -20.02 1.70
C PRO A 211 -18.41 -20.22 3.13
N THR A 212 -17.72 -19.66 4.12
CA THR A 212 -18.11 -19.59 5.54
C THR A 212 -18.44 -18.15 5.95
N GLN A 213 -19.53 -17.57 5.43
CA GLN A 213 -20.24 -16.34 5.89
C GLN A 213 -19.46 -15.34 6.79
N ALA A 214 -18.23 -14.95 6.44
CA ALA A 214 -17.46 -13.99 7.20
C ALA A 214 -17.79 -12.57 6.70
N PRO A 215 -17.79 -11.55 7.57
CA PRO A 215 -17.92 -10.17 7.14
C PRO A 215 -16.78 -9.78 6.19
N ALA A 216 -17.03 -8.76 5.36
CA ALA A 216 -16.02 -8.23 4.44
C ALA A 216 -14.71 -7.90 5.17
N ARG A 217 -13.59 -8.38 4.63
CA ARG A 217 -12.26 -8.28 5.23
C ARG A 217 -11.72 -6.84 5.14
N GLU A 218 -10.98 -6.42 6.16
CA GLU A 218 -10.27 -5.14 6.21
C GLU A 218 -8.78 -5.41 6.47
N THR A 219 -7.89 -4.60 5.88
CA THR A 219 -6.44 -4.71 6.12
C THR A 219 -5.98 -3.66 7.12
N THR A 220 -5.60 -4.09 8.32
CA THR A 220 -5.13 -3.18 9.39
C THR A 220 -3.62 -3.31 9.58
N ALA A 221 -2.93 -2.17 9.69
CA ALA A 221 -1.56 -2.09 10.17
C ALA A 221 -1.28 -0.75 10.86
N HIS A 222 -0.25 -0.70 11.69
CA HIS A 222 0.27 0.60 12.12
C HIS A 222 0.87 1.33 10.92
N ALA A 223 0.56 2.61 10.76
CA ALA A 223 1.23 3.49 9.81
C ALA A 223 2.19 4.39 10.58
N ALA A 224 3.47 4.31 10.25
CA ALA A 224 4.53 5.14 10.83
C ALA A 224 4.95 6.24 9.85
N THR A 225 5.39 7.38 10.39
CA THR A 225 5.97 8.55 9.68
C THR A 225 5.29 8.84 8.34
N ARG A 226 4.22 9.65 8.36
CA ARG A 226 3.51 10.07 7.16
C ARG A 226 3.89 11.52 6.81
N TRP A 227 4.45 11.70 5.62
CA TRP A 227 4.46 12.99 4.94
C TRP A 227 3.27 13.02 3.98
N THR A 228 2.45 14.05 4.11
CA THR A 228 1.36 14.36 3.18
C THR A 228 1.44 15.82 2.82
N SER A 229 1.43 16.09 1.52
CA SER A 229 1.29 17.45 0.99
C SER A 229 0.03 17.54 0.15
N GLY A 230 -0.73 18.60 0.39
CA GLY A 230 -1.92 18.96 -0.35
C GLY A 230 -2.29 20.38 0.06
N ARG A 231 -2.60 21.25 -0.90
CA ARG A 231 -3.13 22.57 -0.51
C ARG A 231 -4.55 22.35 0.03
N PRO A 232 -4.87 22.80 1.25
CA PRO A 232 -6.22 22.70 1.78
C PRO A 232 -7.20 23.38 0.82
N THR A 233 -8.34 22.76 0.55
CA THR A 233 -9.49 23.51 0.04
C THR A 233 -9.95 24.46 1.15
N PRO A 234 -10.12 25.77 0.88
CA PRO A 234 -10.74 26.66 1.87
C PRO A 234 -12.17 26.20 2.08
N SER A 235 -12.44 25.57 3.23
CA SER A 235 -13.79 25.24 3.65
C SER A 235 -14.41 26.48 4.31
N PRO A 236 -15.69 26.81 4.07
CA PRO A 236 -16.34 27.92 4.75
C PRO A 236 -16.45 27.60 6.25
N THR A 237 -15.81 28.44 7.07
CA THR A 237 -16.05 28.66 8.51
C THR A 237 -16.64 27.48 9.29
N HIS A 238 -15.77 26.69 9.93
CA HIS A 238 -16.17 25.91 11.10
C HIS A 238 -16.31 26.86 12.30
N THR A 239 -17.55 27.02 12.78
CA THR A 239 -17.88 27.63 14.06
C THR A 239 -17.12 26.90 15.18
N PRO A 240 -16.38 27.60 16.06
CA PRO A 240 -15.62 26.94 17.12
C PRO A 240 -16.55 26.27 18.13
N LEU A 241 -16.33 24.99 18.42
CA LEU A 241 -16.85 24.36 19.63
C LEU A 241 -15.99 24.82 20.81
N THR A 242 -16.61 25.46 21.79
CA THR A 242 -16.02 25.90 23.05
C THR A 242 -15.32 24.76 23.79
N PRO A 243 -14.07 24.94 24.27
CA PRO A 243 -13.41 23.98 25.14
C PRO A 243 -14.08 23.99 26.53
N ALA A 244 -14.35 22.79 27.08
CA ALA A 244 -14.69 22.65 28.50
C ALA A 244 -13.50 23.07 29.39
N PRO A 245 -13.73 23.71 30.55
CA PRO A 245 -12.65 24.23 31.38
C PRO A 245 -11.93 23.09 32.10
N SER A 246 -10.60 23.05 31.96
CA SER A 246 -9.73 22.25 32.83
C SER A 246 -8.93 23.20 33.73
N PRO A 247 -8.72 22.87 35.02
CA PRO A 247 -8.26 23.83 36.01
C PRO A 247 -6.81 24.24 35.79
N ALA A 248 -6.58 25.53 36.00
CA ALA A 248 -5.32 26.24 35.80
C ALA A 248 -4.13 25.58 36.53
N ARG A 249 -3.00 25.46 35.81
CA ARG A 249 -1.68 25.46 36.45
C ARG A 249 -0.72 26.34 35.65
N LEU A 250 -0.46 27.49 36.26
CA LEU A 250 0.68 28.41 36.18
C LEU A 250 1.63 28.31 34.98
N ALA A 251 1.64 29.40 34.22
CA ALA A 251 2.54 29.73 33.14
C ALA A 251 4.00 29.93 33.60
N ALA A 252 4.94 29.64 32.70
CA ALA A 252 6.28 30.22 32.70
C ALA A 252 6.55 30.83 31.29
N PRO A 253 7.24 31.99 31.20
CA PRO A 253 7.32 32.77 29.97
C PRO A 253 8.33 32.21 28.97
N ALA A 254 7.99 32.31 27.69
CA ALA A 254 8.86 32.03 26.54
C ALA A 254 9.90 33.16 26.33
N PRO A 255 11.11 32.87 25.85
CA PRO A 255 11.98 33.88 25.26
C PRO A 255 11.65 34.09 23.77
N SER A 256 11.71 35.35 23.38
CA SER A 256 11.47 35.90 22.04
C SER A 256 12.56 35.51 21.02
N ALA A 257 12.16 35.33 19.75
CA ALA A 257 13.07 35.27 18.61
C ALA A 257 12.47 36.08 17.42
N PRO A 258 13.31 36.67 16.56
CA PRO A 258 12.94 37.80 15.71
C PRO A 258 12.26 37.41 14.39
N THR A 259 11.52 38.38 13.86
CA THR A 259 10.86 38.42 12.56
C THR A 259 11.84 38.42 11.39
N THR A 260 11.70 37.48 10.45
CA THR A 260 12.18 37.63 9.07
C THR A 260 11.25 36.93 8.07
N ALA A 261 10.74 37.75 7.15
CA ALA A 261 10.19 37.52 5.80
C ALA A 261 9.57 36.15 5.43
N THR A 262 8.26 36.19 5.16
CA THR A 262 7.47 35.15 4.49
C THR A 262 7.73 35.08 2.99
N SER A 263 8.22 33.93 2.51
CA SER A 263 8.00 33.40 1.15
C SER A 263 6.78 32.45 1.21
N PRO A 264 5.90 32.35 0.20
CA PRO A 264 4.73 31.48 0.26
C PRO A 264 5.14 30.05 -0.09
N ASP A 265 5.88 29.39 0.82
CA ASP A 265 6.25 27.98 0.64
C ASP A 265 5.10 27.05 1.02
N ALA A 266 4.89 26.04 0.17
CA ALA A 266 3.95 24.95 0.38
C ALA A 266 4.24 24.26 1.72
N THR A 267 3.33 24.42 2.69
CA THR A 267 3.43 23.80 4.00
C THR A 267 3.20 22.29 3.89
N GLY A 268 4.28 21.50 3.80
CA GLY A 268 4.23 20.06 4.01
C GLY A 268 4.05 19.76 5.49
N THR A 269 2.89 19.25 5.90
CA THR A 269 2.68 18.79 7.29
C THR A 269 3.30 17.41 7.50
N ARG A 270 4.24 17.30 8.44
CA ARG A 270 4.63 16.02 9.03
C ARG A 270 3.58 15.63 10.06
N THR A 271 2.76 14.64 9.78
CA THR A 271 1.80 14.11 10.76
C THR A 271 2.38 12.83 11.36
N ALA A 272 2.62 12.84 12.67
CA ALA A 272 3.15 11.70 13.40
C ALA A 272 2.01 10.85 14.01
N TRP A 273 2.16 9.54 13.87
CA TRP A 273 1.46 8.43 14.55
C TRP A 273 -0.08 8.49 14.60
N ALA A 274 -0.72 7.73 13.69
CA ALA A 274 -2.09 7.28 13.87
C ALA A 274 -2.09 5.76 14.00
N THR A 275 -2.44 5.27 15.20
CA THR A 275 -2.69 3.84 15.44
C THR A 275 -4.19 3.63 15.51
N ARG A 276 -4.75 2.85 14.58
CA ARG A 276 -6.08 2.25 14.73
C ARG A 276 -5.95 0.77 14.49
N THR A 277 -6.32 -0.02 15.49
CA THR A 277 -6.55 -1.45 15.32
C THR A 277 -8.01 -1.63 14.91
N CYS A 278 -8.31 -1.89 13.63
CA CYS A 278 -9.62 -2.45 13.26
C CYS A 278 -9.55 -3.94 13.57
N THR A 279 -10.10 -4.29 14.73
CA THR A 279 -10.23 -5.69 15.13
C THR A 279 -11.32 -6.34 14.30
N ASP A 280 -10.99 -7.44 13.62
CA ASP A 280 -11.92 -8.57 13.52
C ASP A 280 -12.41 -8.83 14.95
N ARG A 281 -13.71 -8.68 15.20
CA ARG A 281 -14.34 -8.94 16.51
C ARG A 281 -14.20 -10.43 16.87
N ALA A 282 -13.01 -10.86 17.28
CA ALA A 282 -12.76 -12.17 17.89
C ALA A 282 -11.36 -12.21 18.54
N ARG A 283 -11.08 -11.35 19.52
CA ARG A 283 -10.27 -11.69 20.72
C ARG A 283 -10.13 -10.47 21.63
N SER A 284 -10.70 -10.58 22.82
CA SER A 284 -10.40 -9.72 23.97
C SER A 284 -8.91 -9.83 24.30
N TRP A 285 -8.20 -8.72 24.44
CA TRP A 285 -6.90 -8.69 25.13
C TRP A 285 -6.81 -7.53 26.10
N THR A 286 -6.48 -7.87 27.34
CA THR A 286 -6.08 -7.00 28.44
C THR A 286 -4.68 -6.43 28.17
N PRO A 287 -4.42 -5.17 28.52
CA PRO A 287 -3.14 -4.54 28.24
C PRO A 287 -2.05 -5.03 29.22
N ARG A 288 -0.91 -5.50 28.69
CA ARG A 288 0.35 -5.55 29.44
C ARG A 288 1.20 -4.35 29.04
N ARG A 289 1.52 -3.51 30.01
CA ARG A 289 2.45 -2.38 29.89
C ARG A 289 3.88 -2.91 29.74
N ARG A 290 4.65 -2.35 28.79
CA ARG A 290 6.06 -1.98 28.94
C ARG A 290 6.33 -0.74 28.12
#